data_AF-A0A0H2MU46-F1
#
_entry.id   AF-A0A0H2MU46-F1
#
_cell.length_a   1.000
_cell.length_b   1.000
_cell.length_c   1.000
_cell.angle_alpha   90.00
_cell.angle_beta   90.00
_cell.angle_gamma   90.00
#
_symmetry.space_group_name_H-M   'P 1'
#
loop_
_entity.id
_entity.type
_entity.pdbx_description
1 polymer ?
#
loop_
_entity_poly.entity_id
_entity_poly.type
_entity_poly.pdbx_seq_one_letter_code
_entity_poly.pdbx_strand_id
1 'polypeptide(L)'
;MKVTGTAVVAIFTLTTTSFGFLLGCTFVGDYFVGVKWTDVLAGVGALLGGVATTCAAYFAYRALSTWKDQFAHSQRYEAFVNFEKSYYDLLAKYEDYKESTLWACRLKNGAIIHPDLEQTAQDNEAIKRNWERSFVKSTSALEWACTFANSSELQALDGALEITSNLMSQQIQSLENLQRQGAFITYSISLDDMLDTVSKNVKQEVKNIIKQTHNKQFKSNS
;
A
#
# COMPACT_ATOMS: atom_id res chain seq x y z
N MET A 1 -12.89 -15.51 15.36
CA MET A 1 -12.39 -14.20 15.84
C MET A 1 -10.89 -14.31 16.04
N LYS A 2 -10.08 -13.58 15.26
CA LYS A 2 -8.62 -13.54 15.44
C LYS A 2 -8.34 -12.62 16.64
N VAL A 3 -7.97 -13.20 17.77
CA VAL A 3 -7.44 -12.43 18.90
C VAL A 3 -6.09 -11.89 18.44
N THR A 4 -6.03 -10.59 18.17
CA THR A 4 -4.81 -9.89 17.79
C THR A 4 -3.87 -9.85 18.99
N GLY A 5 -2.57 -10.10 18.78
CA GLY A 5 -1.57 -10.18 19.85
C GLY A 5 -1.52 -8.95 20.77
N THR A 6 -2.02 -7.79 20.31
CA THR A 6 -2.22 -6.57 21.09
C THR A 6 -3.20 -6.71 22.25
N ALA A 7 -4.30 -7.45 22.06
CA ALA A 7 -5.26 -7.66 23.14
C ALA A 7 -4.66 -8.53 24.25
N VAL A 8 -3.88 -9.55 23.87
CA VAL A 8 -3.20 -10.44 24.80
C VAL A 8 -2.16 -9.67 25.61
N VAL A 9 -1.30 -8.88 24.96
CA VAL A 9 -0.28 -8.08 25.66
C VAL A 9 -0.93 -7.10 26.63
N ALA A 10 -1.95 -6.33 26.21
CA ALA A 10 -2.62 -5.37 27.08
C ALA A 10 -3.27 -6.01 28.31
N ILE A 11 -3.90 -7.19 28.15
CA ILE A 11 -4.49 -7.94 29.27
C ILE A 11 -3.41 -8.40 30.24
N PHE A 12 -2.26 -8.89 29.75
CA PHE A 12 -1.14 -9.30 30.60
C PHE A 12 -0.49 -8.12 31.34
N THR A 13 -0.30 -6.97 30.69
CA THR A 13 0.26 -5.78 31.38
C THR A 13 -0.71 -5.25 32.44
N LEU A 14 -2.02 -5.22 32.14
CA LEU A 14 -3.03 -4.70 33.06
C LEU A 14 -3.20 -5.63 34.28
N THR A 15 -3.25 -6.95 34.06
CA THR A 15 -3.29 -7.92 35.17
C THR A 15 -2.03 -7.88 36.02
N THR A 16 -0.84 -7.78 35.43
CA THR A 16 0.42 -7.70 36.18
C THR A 16 0.52 -6.41 36.99
N THR A 17 0.05 -5.29 36.44
CA THR A 17 0.03 -3.99 37.13
C THR A 17 -1.00 -3.97 38.26
N SER A 18 -2.20 -4.51 38.04
CA SER A 18 -3.23 -4.62 39.08
C SER A 18 -2.81 -5.56 40.21
N PHE A 19 -2.13 -6.67 39.90
CA PHE A 19 -1.62 -7.60 40.90
C PHE A 19 -0.48 -6.99 41.72
N GLY A 20 0.44 -6.26 41.07
CA GLY A 20 1.49 -5.49 41.75
C GLY A 20 0.93 -4.40 42.67
N PHE A 21 -0.13 -3.70 42.24
CA PHE A 21 -0.83 -2.71 43.05
C PHE A 21 -1.57 -3.34 44.25
N LEU A 22 -2.25 -4.47 44.05
CA LEU A 22 -2.93 -5.22 45.12
C LEU A 22 -1.95 -5.75 46.18
N LEU A 23 -0.79 -6.26 45.75
CA LEU A 23 0.29 -6.64 46.68
C LEU A 23 0.87 -5.42 47.39
N GLY A 24 1.02 -4.27 46.72
CA GLY A 24 1.46 -3.03 47.36
C GLY A 24 0.47 -2.48 48.40
N CYS A 25 -0.83 -2.52 48.12
CA CYS A 25 -1.87 -1.99 49.01
C CYS A 25 -2.16 -2.88 50.22
N THR A 26 -1.98 -4.20 50.12
CA THR A 26 -2.10 -5.12 51.26
C THR A 26 -0.97 -4.92 52.28
N PHE A 27 0.19 -4.43 51.86
CA PHE A 27 1.30 -4.11 52.75
C PHE A 27 1.11 -2.84 53.59
N VAL A 28 0.30 -1.87 53.15
CA VAL A 28 0.15 -0.58 53.86
C VAL A 28 -0.73 -0.69 55.11
N GLY A 29 -1.59 -1.71 55.19
CA GLY A 29 -2.56 -1.88 56.29
C GLY A 29 -1.98 -2.29 57.64
N ASP A 30 -0.82 -2.95 57.68
CA ASP A 30 -0.25 -3.58 58.90
C ASP A 30 0.96 -2.84 59.50
N TYR A 31 1.33 -1.66 58.99
CA TYR A 31 2.51 -0.89 59.44
C TYR A 31 2.49 -0.41 60.91
N PHE A 32 1.40 -0.63 61.68
CA PHE A 32 1.25 -0.02 63.00
C PHE A 32 1.41 -0.94 64.23
N VAL A 33 1.74 -2.24 64.10
CA VAL A 33 2.06 -3.06 65.29
C VAL A 33 3.13 -4.13 65.04
N GLY A 34 4.38 -3.82 65.46
CA GLY A 34 5.43 -4.80 65.77
C GLY A 34 6.23 -5.34 64.58
N VAL A 35 7.38 -4.72 64.30
CA VAL A 35 8.27 -5.05 63.17
C VAL A 35 8.76 -6.50 63.26
N LYS A 36 8.21 -7.39 62.43
CA LYS A 36 8.70 -8.75 62.23
C LYS A 36 9.73 -8.74 61.09
N TRP A 37 10.74 -9.61 61.16
CA TRP A 37 11.78 -9.73 60.12
C TRP A 37 11.21 -10.01 58.71
N THR A 38 9.99 -10.57 58.67
CA THR A 38 9.18 -10.77 57.46
C THR A 38 8.76 -9.47 56.78
N ASP A 39 8.54 -8.38 57.52
CA ASP A 39 8.14 -7.07 56.96
C ASP A 39 9.31 -6.38 56.26
N VAL A 40 10.51 -6.54 56.79
CA VAL A 40 11.75 -6.05 56.16
C VAL A 40 12.03 -6.82 54.87
N LEU A 41 11.90 -8.16 54.90
CA LEU A 41 12.10 -9.00 53.72
C LEU A 41 11.07 -8.67 52.63
N ALA A 42 9.82 -8.41 53.01
CA ALA A 42 8.77 -8.06 52.08
C ALA A 42 8.90 -6.64 51.53
N GLY A 43 9.38 -5.67 52.32
CA GLY A 43 9.74 -4.34 51.85
C GLY A 43 10.86 -4.37 50.79
N VAL A 44 11.87 -5.21 50.99
CA VAL A 44 12.94 -5.46 49.99
C VAL A 44 12.39 -6.18 48.75
N GLY A 45 11.49 -7.16 48.94
CA GLY A 45 10.82 -7.86 47.84
C GLY A 45 9.93 -6.94 46.99
N ALA A 46 9.20 -6.01 47.62
CA ALA A 46 8.39 -5.01 46.94
C ALA A 46 9.24 -3.98 46.18
N LEU A 47 10.39 -3.57 46.74
CA LEU A 47 11.37 -2.72 46.06
C LEU A 47 11.95 -3.41 44.82
N LEU A 48 12.37 -4.66 44.95
CA LEU A 48 12.87 -5.46 43.82
C LEU A 48 11.77 -5.72 42.77
N GLY A 49 10.54 -5.98 43.20
CA GLY A 49 9.36 -6.11 42.33
C GLY A 49 9.01 -4.81 41.60
N GLY A 50 9.10 -3.66 42.27
CA GLY A 50 8.89 -2.34 41.68
C GLY A 50 9.97 -1.98 40.66
N VAL A 51 11.24 -2.31 40.93
CA VAL A 51 12.34 -2.16 39.96
C VAL A 51 12.13 -3.08 38.76
N ALA A 52 11.79 -4.35 38.99
CA ALA A 52 11.51 -5.30 37.92
C ALA A 52 10.33 -4.85 37.03
N THR A 53 9.27 -4.31 37.63
CA THR A 53 8.10 -3.76 36.90
C THR A 53 8.47 -2.53 36.09
N THR A 54 9.33 -1.66 36.62
CA THR A 54 9.82 -0.47 35.91
C THR A 54 10.69 -0.87 34.71
N CYS A 55 11.58 -1.85 34.88
CA CYS A 55 12.36 -2.42 33.80
C CYS A 55 11.46 -3.05 32.72
N ALA A 56 10.45 -3.83 33.13
CA ALA A 56 9.47 -4.41 32.20
C ALA A 56 8.69 -3.35 31.41
N ALA A 57 8.26 -2.27 32.08
CA ALA A 57 7.58 -1.15 31.43
C ALA A 57 8.50 -0.42 30.44
N TYR A 58 9.79 -0.26 30.78
CA TYR A 58 10.78 0.31 29.86
C TYR A 58 10.96 -0.53 28.59
N PHE A 59 11.09 -1.86 28.74
CA PHE A 59 11.19 -2.77 27.60
C PHE A 59 9.89 -2.83 26.80
N ALA A 60 8.73 -2.81 27.45
CA ALA A 60 7.44 -2.76 26.77
C ALA A 60 7.26 -1.46 25.98
N TYR A 61 7.69 -0.31 26.53
CA TYR A 61 7.67 0.96 25.82
C TYR A 61 8.60 0.95 24.59
N ARG A 62 9.84 0.47 24.74
CA ARG A 62 10.79 0.28 23.64
C ARG A 62 10.27 -0.68 22.57
N ALA A 63 9.64 -1.77 22.98
CA ALA A 63 9.01 -2.72 22.06
C ALA A 63 7.88 -2.05 21.30
N LEU A 64 6.99 -1.31 21.99
CA LEU A 64 5.86 -0.61 21.39
C LEU A 64 6.30 0.46 20.39
N SER A 65 7.34 1.25 20.71
CA SER A 65 7.89 2.25 19.78
C SER A 65 8.44 1.60 18.53
N THR A 66 9.22 0.52 18.68
CA THR A 66 9.78 -0.25 17.56
C THR A 66 8.66 -0.87 16.70
N TRP A 67 7.61 -1.36 17.34
CA TRP A 67 6.46 -1.99 16.67
C TRP A 67 5.68 -0.97 15.84
N LYS A 68 5.48 0.24 16.37
CA LYS A 68 4.82 1.34 15.64
C LYS A 68 5.59 1.71 14.36
N ASP A 69 6.92 1.78 14.44
CA ASP A 69 7.76 2.08 13.28
C ASP A 69 7.72 0.95 12.24
N GLN A 70 7.73 -0.32 12.68
CA GLN A 70 7.58 -1.48 11.80
C GLN A 70 6.23 -1.49 11.06
N PHE A 71 5.13 -1.12 11.72
CA PHE A 71 3.82 -1.02 11.05
C PHE A 71 3.76 0.10 10.02
N ALA A 72 4.32 1.28 10.32
CA ALA A 72 4.35 2.39 9.37
C ALA A 72 5.15 2.02 8.11
N HIS A 73 6.28 1.33 8.28
CA HIS A 73 7.07 0.81 7.16
C HIS A 73 6.35 -0.27 6.36
N SER A 74 5.68 -1.20 7.03
CA SER A 74 4.90 -2.25 6.38
C SER A 74 3.75 -1.68 5.55
N GLN A 75 3.00 -0.71 6.10
CA GLN A 75 1.89 -0.06 5.41
C GLN A 75 2.36 0.74 4.19
N ARG A 76 3.47 1.49 4.34
CA ARG A 76 4.09 2.20 3.22
C ARG A 76 4.50 1.24 2.11
N TYR A 77 5.20 0.15 2.45
CA TYR A 77 5.61 -0.85 1.47
C TYR A 77 4.41 -1.47 0.74
N GLU A 78 3.38 -1.88 1.49
CA GLU A 78 2.18 -2.47 0.93
C GLU A 78 1.42 -1.50 0.03
N ALA A 79 1.35 -0.21 0.40
CA ALA A 79 0.69 0.81 -0.41
C ALA A 79 1.36 0.99 -1.78
N PHE A 80 2.69 1.10 -1.83
CA PHE A 80 3.43 1.24 -3.10
C PHE A 80 3.41 -0.03 -3.95
N VAL A 81 3.44 -1.22 -3.33
CA VAL A 81 3.28 -2.50 -4.05
C VAL A 81 1.87 -2.63 -4.63
N ASN A 82 0.84 -2.19 -3.90
CA ASN A 82 -0.53 -2.21 -4.40
C ASN A 82 -0.70 -1.24 -5.58
N PHE A 83 -0.12 -0.04 -5.48
CA PHE A 83 -0.08 0.92 -6.58
C PHE A 83 0.65 0.35 -7.82
N GLU A 84 1.81 -0.26 -7.64
CA GLU A 84 2.56 -0.90 -8.72
C GLU A 84 1.69 -1.93 -9.47
N LYS A 85 1.00 -2.81 -8.71
CA LYS A 85 0.12 -3.84 -9.27
C LYS A 85 -1.07 -3.23 -10.01
N SER A 86 -1.73 -2.22 -9.44
CA SER A 86 -2.84 -1.55 -10.11
C SER A 86 -2.40 -0.79 -11.36
N TYR A 87 -1.19 -0.25 -11.38
CA TYR A 87 -0.64 0.42 -12.54
C TYR A 87 -0.33 -0.55 -13.68
N TYR A 88 0.22 -1.73 -13.38
CA TYR A 88 0.39 -2.77 -14.41
C TYR A 88 -0.94 -3.28 -14.96
N ASP A 89 -1.94 -3.47 -14.09
CA ASP A 89 -3.29 -3.86 -14.50
C ASP A 89 -3.90 -2.79 -15.42
N LEU A 90 -3.75 -1.50 -15.10
CA LEU A 90 -4.17 -0.40 -15.96
C LEU A 90 -3.55 -0.47 -17.36
N LEU A 91 -2.22 -0.66 -17.45
CA LEU A 91 -1.54 -0.77 -18.74
C LEU A 91 -2.02 -1.98 -19.55
N ALA A 92 -2.22 -3.13 -18.89
CA ALA A 92 -2.74 -4.33 -19.56
C ALA A 92 -4.17 -4.12 -20.09
N LYS A 93 -5.06 -3.52 -19.28
CA LYS A 93 -6.44 -3.21 -19.70
C LYS A 93 -6.51 -2.17 -20.80
N TYR A 94 -5.56 -1.24 -20.82
CA TYR A 94 -5.42 -0.30 -21.91
C TYR A 94 -5.06 -1.00 -23.23
N GLU A 95 -4.10 -1.93 -23.23
CA GLU A 95 -3.73 -2.71 -24.42
C GLU A 95 -4.92 -3.52 -24.95
N ASP A 96 -5.66 -4.20 -24.06
CA ASP A 96 -6.90 -4.93 -24.43
C ASP A 96 -7.91 -3.99 -25.12
N TYR A 97 -8.10 -2.78 -24.57
CA TYR A 97 -9.03 -1.79 -25.12
C TYR A 97 -8.55 -1.20 -26.45
N LYS A 98 -7.26 -0.91 -26.58
CA LYS A 98 -6.63 -0.42 -27.81
C LYS A 98 -6.81 -1.43 -28.94
N GLU A 99 -6.51 -2.71 -28.66
CA GLU A 99 -6.67 -3.79 -29.62
C GLU A 99 -8.13 -3.96 -30.04
N SER A 100 -9.05 -4.04 -29.08
CA SER A 100 -10.48 -4.15 -29.35
C SER A 100 -10.99 -2.98 -30.21
N THR A 101 -10.56 -1.75 -29.92
CA THR A 101 -10.93 -0.56 -30.68
C THR A 101 -10.44 -0.66 -32.12
N LEU A 102 -9.20 -1.12 -32.31
CA LEU A 102 -8.62 -1.31 -33.63
C LEU A 102 -9.37 -2.38 -34.43
N TRP A 103 -9.77 -3.50 -33.81
CA TRP A 103 -10.59 -4.52 -34.48
C TRP A 103 -12.00 -4.00 -34.81
N ALA A 104 -12.62 -3.23 -33.92
CA ALA A 104 -13.90 -2.58 -34.17
C ALA A 104 -13.83 -1.60 -35.36
N CYS A 105 -12.75 -0.82 -35.46
CA CYS A 105 -12.52 0.06 -36.61
C CYS A 105 -12.33 -0.75 -37.92
N ARG A 106 -11.57 -1.85 -37.89
CA ARG A 106 -11.35 -2.72 -39.06
C ARG A 106 -12.64 -3.39 -39.55
N LEU A 107 -13.44 -3.93 -38.63
CA LEU A 107 -14.72 -4.58 -38.96
C LEU A 107 -15.69 -3.59 -39.62
N LYS A 108 -15.77 -2.36 -39.09
CA LYS A 108 -16.58 -1.28 -39.69
C LYS A 108 -16.12 -0.89 -41.10
N ASN A 109 -14.84 -1.07 -41.41
CA ASN A 109 -14.26 -0.83 -42.74
C ASN A 109 -14.37 -2.05 -43.68
N GLY A 110 -15.12 -3.10 -43.30
CA GLY A 110 -15.38 -4.26 -44.15
C GLY A 110 -14.26 -5.31 -44.15
N ALA A 111 -13.36 -5.30 -43.17
CA ALA A 111 -12.34 -6.35 -43.05
C ALA A 111 -12.98 -7.70 -42.67
N ILE A 112 -12.59 -8.76 -43.37
CA ILE A 112 -12.93 -10.15 -42.99
C ILE A 112 -11.98 -10.55 -41.87
N ILE A 113 -12.53 -10.88 -40.69
CA ILE A 113 -11.76 -11.24 -39.50
C ILE A 113 -12.21 -12.58 -38.93
N HIS A 114 -11.33 -13.22 -38.16
CA HIS A 114 -11.62 -14.47 -37.45
C HIS A 114 -12.73 -14.24 -36.38
N PRO A 115 -13.62 -15.21 -36.10
CA PRO A 115 -14.71 -15.04 -35.13
C PRO A 115 -14.28 -14.53 -33.74
N ASP A 116 -13.13 -14.99 -33.23
CA ASP A 116 -12.60 -14.54 -31.93
C ASP A 116 -12.28 -13.04 -31.90
N LEU A 117 -11.79 -12.50 -33.02
CA LEU A 117 -11.49 -11.07 -33.18
C LEU A 117 -12.77 -10.25 -33.38
N GLU A 118 -13.78 -10.85 -34.01
CA GLU A 118 -15.10 -10.25 -34.13
C GLU A 118 -15.77 -10.11 -32.77
N GLN A 119 -15.70 -11.14 -31.92
CA GLN A 119 -16.18 -11.07 -30.55
C GLN A 119 -15.45 -9.98 -29.75
N THR A 120 -14.12 -9.90 -29.88
CA THR A 120 -13.31 -8.86 -29.22
C THR A 120 -13.73 -7.44 -29.64
N ALA A 121 -14.11 -7.25 -30.91
CA ALA A 121 -14.64 -5.99 -31.41
C ALA A 121 -16.05 -5.68 -30.91
N GLN A 122 -16.91 -6.71 -30.78
CA GLN A 122 -18.27 -6.56 -30.25
C GLN A 122 -18.26 -6.23 -28.74
N ASP A 123 -17.32 -6.79 -27.99
CA ASP A 123 -17.15 -6.57 -26.55
C ASP A 123 -16.45 -5.24 -26.21
N ASN A 124 -16.18 -4.37 -27.19
CA ASN A 124 -15.40 -3.14 -27.04
C ASN A 124 -15.89 -2.23 -25.89
N GLU A 125 -17.20 -2.03 -25.77
CA GLU A 125 -17.78 -1.22 -24.68
C GLU A 125 -17.58 -1.85 -23.29
N ALA A 126 -17.61 -3.18 -23.19
CA ALA A 126 -17.34 -3.86 -21.92
C ALA A 126 -15.85 -3.75 -21.55
N ILE A 127 -14.96 -3.88 -22.54
CA ILE A 127 -13.51 -3.73 -22.37
C ILE A 127 -13.15 -2.28 -21.99
N LYS A 128 -13.77 -1.28 -22.62
CA LYS A 128 -13.66 0.14 -22.24
C LYS A 128 -13.98 0.38 -20.77
N ARG A 129 -15.12 -0.13 -20.29
CA ARG A 129 -15.51 -0.01 -18.87
C ARG A 129 -14.55 -0.73 -17.93
N ASN A 130 -13.86 -1.78 -18.38
CA ASN A 130 -12.83 -2.44 -17.58
C ASN A 130 -11.59 -1.56 -17.45
N TRP A 131 -11.17 -0.92 -18.56
CA TRP A 131 -10.08 0.05 -18.55
C TRP A 131 -10.40 1.25 -17.65
N GLU A 132 -11.57 1.87 -17.78
CA GLU A 132 -12.01 2.99 -16.91
C GLU A 132 -11.99 2.61 -15.41
N ARG A 133 -12.46 1.40 -15.07
CA ARG A 133 -12.39 0.89 -13.69
C ARG A 133 -10.97 0.67 -13.21
N SER A 134 -10.08 0.17 -14.08
CA SER A 134 -8.66 0.00 -13.74
C SER A 134 -7.96 1.33 -13.48
N PHE A 135 -8.36 2.39 -14.20
CA PHE A 135 -7.86 3.75 -13.98
C PHE A 135 -8.27 4.26 -12.60
N VAL A 136 -9.55 4.21 -12.25
CA VAL A 136 -10.05 4.62 -10.92
C VAL A 136 -9.34 3.86 -9.80
N LYS A 137 -9.13 2.55 -9.97
CA LYS A 137 -8.42 1.71 -9.00
C LYS A 137 -6.95 2.14 -8.84
N SER A 138 -6.27 2.43 -9.94
CA SER A 138 -4.88 2.88 -9.94
C SER A 138 -4.74 4.26 -9.28
N THR A 139 -5.67 5.18 -9.56
CA THR A 139 -5.74 6.50 -8.91
C THR A 139 -5.91 6.39 -7.40
N SER A 140 -6.89 5.60 -6.95
CA SER A 140 -7.12 5.38 -5.51
C SER A 140 -5.90 4.74 -4.83
N ALA A 141 -5.23 3.80 -5.51
CA ALA A 141 -4.01 3.19 -4.99
C ALA A 141 -2.84 4.18 -4.91
N LEU A 142 -2.71 5.09 -5.88
CA LEU A 142 -1.70 6.16 -5.85
C LEU A 142 -1.99 7.14 -4.72
N GLU A 143 -3.23 7.62 -4.59
CA GLU A 143 -3.65 8.53 -3.51
C GLU A 143 -3.32 7.93 -2.14
N TRP A 144 -3.63 6.65 -1.94
CA TRP A 144 -3.27 5.93 -0.73
C TRP A 144 -1.76 5.85 -0.52
N ALA A 145 -0.97 5.51 -1.54
CA ALA A 145 0.49 5.47 -1.46
C ALA A 145 1.10 6.85 -1.15
N CYS A 146 0.54 7.91 -1.72
CA CYS A 146 0.95 9.30 -1.51
C CYS A 146 0.79 9.75 -0.05
N THR A 147 -0.12 9.16 0.74
CA THR A 147 -0.23 9.45 2.18
C THR A 147 1.03 9.07 2.98
N PHE A 148 1.85 8.16 2.44
CA PHE A 148 3.10 7.71 3.05
C PHE A 148 4.35 8.24 2.35
N ALA A 149 4.18 9.01 1.26
CA ALA A 149 5.27 9.53 0.45
C ALA A 149 5.93 10.76 1.10
N ASN A 150 7.23 10.96 0.83
CA ASN A 150 7.90 12.22 1.16
C ASN A 150 7.70 13.27 0.03
N SER A 151 8.06 14.52 0.29
CA SER A 151 7.82 15.63 -0.64
C SER A 151 8.49 15.45 -2.02
N SER A 152 9.67 14.82 -2.07
CA SER A 152 10.34 14.51 -3.35
C SER A 152 9.65 13.39 -4.13
N GLU A 153 9.17 12.35 -3.45
CA GLU A 153 8.43 11.23 -4.05
C GLU A 153 7.07 11.70 -4.58
N LEU A 154 6.40 12.60 -3.85
CA LEU A 154 5.18 13.25 -4.30
C LEU A 154 5.41 14.02 -5.60
N GLN A 155 6.45 14.86 -5.67
CA GLN A 155 6.77 15.60 -6.89
C GLN A 155 7.11 14.70 -8.08
N ALA A 156 7.73 13.53 -7.84
CA ALA A 156 8.09 12.59 -8.91
C ALA A 156 6.87 11.84 -9.48
N LEU A 157 5.83 11.61 -8.66
CA LEU A 157 4.62 10.89 -9.05
C LEU A 157 3.44 11.82 -9.40
N ASP A 158 3.57 13.11 -9.09
CA ASP A 158 2.54 14.10 -9.35
C ASP A 158 2.22 14.20 -10.85
N GLY A 159 0.94 14.22 -11.18
CA GLY A 159 0.44 14.24 -12.57
C GLY A 159 0.80 13.02 -13.43
N ALA A 160 1.54 12.02 -12.94
CA ALA A 160 2.03 10.94 -13.79
C ALA A 160 0.90 10.03 -14.32
N LEU A 161 -0.12 9.75 -13.50
CA LEU A 161 -1.33 9.03 -13.93
C LEU A 161 -2.17 9.85 -14.91
N GLU A 162 -2.25 11.16 -14.71
CA GLU A 162 -2.99 12.05 -15.59
C GLU A 162 -2.34 12.14 -16.98
N ILE A 163 -1.02 12.31 -17.04
CA ILE A 163 -0.23 12.27 -18.28
C ILE A 163 -0.44 10.91 -18.99
N THR A 164 -0.33 9.81 -18.24
CA THR A 164 -0.56 8.45 -18.77
C THR A 164 -1.95 8.33 -19.39
N SER A 165 -2.99 8.75 -18.67
CA SER A 165 -4.39 8.69 -19.14
C SER A 165 -4.65 9.59 -20.36
N ASN A 166 -4.05 10.78 -20.38
CA ASN A 166 -4.18 11.71 -21.50
C ASN A 166 -3.57 11.14 -22.78
N LEU A 167 -2.37 10.53 -22.69
CA LEU A 167 -1.72 9.86 -23.81
C LEU A 167 -2.57 8.68 -24.33
N MET A 168 -3.05 7.83 -23.41
CA MET A 168 -3.94 6.71 -23.76
C MET A 168 -5.19 7.20 -24.50
N SER A 169 -5.82 8.27 -24.00
CA SER A 169 -7.05 8.84 -24.57
C SER A 169 -6.81 9.48 -25.94
N GLN A 170 -5.72 10.22 -26.11
CA GLN A 170 -5.32 10.79 -27.40
C GLN A 170 -5.07 9.70 -28.45
N GLN A 171 -4.43 8.61 -28.04
CA GLN A 171 -4.15 7.49 -28.93
C GLN A 171 -5.45 6.80 -29.38
N ILE A 172 -6.41 6.55 -28.48
CA ILE A 172 -7.72 6.01 -28.84
C ILE A 172 -8.47 6.97 -29.78
N GLN A 173 -8.50 8.27 -29.48
CA GLN A 173 -9.13 9.26 -30.36
C GLN A 173 -8.49 9.29 -31.75
N SER A 174 -7.16 9.11 -31.86
CA SER A 174 -6.49 9.05 -33.15
C SER A 174 -6.96 7.87 -33.99
N LEU A 175 -7.18 6.69 -33.38
CA LEU A 175 -7.70 5.50 -34.05
C LEU A 175 -9.13 5.73 -34.56
N GLU A 176 -9.99 6.30 -33.73
CA GLU A 176 -11.38 6.61 -34.10
C GLU A 176 -11.47 7.69 -35.20
N ASN A 177 -10.58 8.67 -35.19
CA ASN A 177 -10.56 9.73 -36.21
C ASN A 177 -10.08 9.22 -37.58
N LEU A 178 -9.08 8.34 -37.62
CA LEU A 178 -8.64 7.68 -38.86
C LEU A 178 -9.75 6.85 -39.49
N GLN A 179 -10.60 6.23 -38.67
CA GLN A 179 -11.81 5.53 -39.13
C GLN A 179 -12.78 6.49 -39.84
N ARG A 180 -13.04 7.68 -39.28
CA ARG A 180 -13.99 8.65 -39.86
C ARG A 180 -13.55 9.20 -41.23
N GLN A 181 -12.27 9.18 -41.52
CA GLN A 181 -11.71 9.69 -42.77
C GLN A 181 -11.62 8.64 -43.88
N GLY A 182 -11.99 7.37 -43.61
CA GLY A 182 -11.88 6.28 -44.58
C GLY A 182 -10.42 5.98 -45.01
N ALA A 183 -9.45 6.47 -44.25
CA ALA A 183 -8.03 6.29 -44.53
C ALA A 183 -7.54 4.92 -44.02
N PHE A 184 -6.42 4.44 -44.58
CA PHE A 184 -5.70 3.32 -43.98
C PHE A 184 -5.40 3.65 -42.51
N ILE A 185 -5.68 2.69 -41.61
CA ILE A 185 -5.41 2.86 -40.17
C ILE A 185 -3.88 2.88 -39.99
N THR A 186 -3.28 4.06 -40.02
CA THR A 186 -1.86 4.31 -39.74
C THR A 186 -1.71 4.77 -38.29
N TYR A 187 -1.03 3.97 -37.46
CA TYR A 187 -0.82 4.24 -36.05
C TYR A 187 0.25 5.32 -35.84
N SER A 188 0.06 6.21 -34.87
CA SER A 188 1.08 7.20 -34.48
C SER A 188 2.11 6.55 -33.54
N ILE A 189 3.24 6.12 -34.11
CA ILE A 189 4.38 5.56 -33.37
C ILE A 189 4.83 6.49 -32.23
N SER A 190 4.74 7.81 -32.45
CA SER A 190 5.16 8.81 -31.47
C SER A 190 4.37 8.78 -30.17
N LEU A 191 3.09 8.39 -30.17
CA LEU A 191 2.28 8.34 -28.94
C LEU A 191 2.59 7.08 -28.12
N ASP A 192 2.81 5.94 -28.79
CA ASP A 192 3.26 4.70 -28.13
C ASP A 192 4.62 4.89 -27.46
N ASP A 193 5.58 5.52 -28.14
CA ASP A 193 6.91 5.79 -27.59
C ASP A 193 6.85 6.72 -26.36
N MET A 194 6.00 7.74 -26.40
CA MET A 194 5.77 8.63 -25.25
C MET A 194 5.11 7.89 -24.08
N LEU A 195 4.11 7.07 -24.35
CA LEU A 195 3.41 6.28 -23.34
C LEU A 195 4.35 5.25 -22.68
N ASP A 196 5.18 4.58 -23.46
CA ASP A 196 6.19 3.64 -22.96
C ASP A 196 7.24 4.36 -22.10
N THR A 197 7.71 5.53 -22.53
CA THR A 197 8.66 6.35 -21.77
C THR A 197 8.08 6.75 -20.40
N VAL A 198 6.86 7.30 -20.39
CA VAL A 198 6.18 7.69 -19.13
C VAL A 198 5.96 6.47 -18.24
N SER A 199 5.51 5.35 -18.83
CA SER A 199 5.27 4.10 -18.10
C SER A 199 6.54 3.54 -17.47
N LYS A 200 7.67 3.58 -18.18
CA LYS A 200 8.97 3.17 -17.66
C LYS A 200 9.43 4.06 -16.51
N ASN A 201 9.26 5.37 -16.63
CA ASN A 201 9.62 6.32 -15.57
C ASN A 201 8.81 6.07 -14.30
N VAL A 202 7.48 5.93 -14.40
CA VAL A 202 6.61 5.63 -13.24
C VAL A 202 7.02 4.31 -12.59
N LYS A 203 7.21 3.24 -13.37
CA LYS A 203 7.64 1.94 -12.85
C LYS A 203 8.99 2.03 -12.14
N GLN A 204 9.94 2.77 -12.71
CA GLN A 204 11.26 2.92 -12.14
C GLN A 204 11.22 3.68 -10.81
N GLU A 205 10.45 4.77 -10.73
CA GLU A 205 10.27 5.54 -9.50
C GLU A 205 9.61 4.71 -8.40
N VAL A 206 8.51 4.02 -8.70
CA VAL A 206 7.84 3.15 -7.73
C VAL A 206 8.77 2.05 -7.23
N LYS A 207 9.54 1.42 -8.13
CA LYS A 207 10.52 0.40 -7.77
C LYS A 207 11.65 0.95 -6.90
N ASN A 208 12.11 2.18 -7.15
CA ASN A 208 13.08 2.86 -6.31
C ASN A 208 12.52 3.09 -4.90
N ILE A 209 11.29 3.56 -4.78
CA ILE A 209 10.61 3.79 -3.50
C ILE A 209 10.44 2.49 -2.71
N ILE A 210 10.00 1.42 -3.37
CA ILE A 210 9.83 0.09 -2.76
C ILE A 210 11.18 -0.41 -2.24
N LYS A 211 12.25 -0.32 -3.05
CA LYS A 211 13.61 -0.73 -2.64
C LYS A 211 14.14 0.07 -1.46
N GLN A 212 13.94 1.38 -1.45
CA GLN A 212 14.37 2.24 -0.33
C GLN A 212 13.61 1.90 0.96
N THR A 213 12.31 1.64 0.85
CA THR A 213 11.46 1.27 1.98
C THR A 213 11.88 -0.10 2.54
N HIS A 214 12.16 -1.06 1.67
CA HIS A 214 12.67 -2.39 2.04
C HIS A 214 14.07 -2.31 2.70
N ASN A 215 15.01 -1.56 2.12
CA ASN A 215 16.38 -1.47 2.65
C ASN A 215 16.48 -0.74 4.00
N LYS A 216 15.59 0.22 4.29
CA LYS A 216 15.53 0.88 5.61
C LYS A 216 15.16 -0.11 6.72
N GLN A 217 14.32 -1.11 6.43
CA GLN A 217 13.93 -2.15 7.38
C GLN A 217 15.12 -3.04 7.84
N PHE A 218 16.13 -3.24 6.99
CA PHE A 218 17.31 -4.05 7.33
C PHE A 218 18.36 -3.25 8.12
N LYS A 219 18.45 -1.93 7.93
CA LYS A 219 19.42 -1.08 8.65
C LYS A 219 18.99 -0.69 10.05
N SER A 220 17.70 -0.70 10.39
CA SER A 220 17.26 -0.45 11.78
C SER A 220 17.36 -1.68 12.69
N ASN A 221 17.75 -2.83 12.15
CA ASN A 221 17.86 -4.12 12.86
C ASN A 221 19.32 -4.54 13.11
N SER A 222 20.31 -3.67 12.84
CA SER A 222 21.74 -3.85 13.16
C SER A 222 22.20 -2.81 14.16
#